data_AF-A0A8D9CZM7-F1
#
_entry.id   AF-A0A8D9CZM7-F1
#
_cell.length_a   1.000
_cell.length_b   1.000
_cell.length_c   1.000
_cell.angle_alpha   90.00
_cell.angle_beta   90.00
_cell.angle_gamma   90.00
#
_symmetry.space_group_name_H-M   'P 1'
#
loop_
_entity.id
_entity.type
_entity.pdbx_description
1 polymer ?
#
loop_
_entity_poly.entity_id
_entity_poly.type
_entity_poly.pdbx_seq_one_letter_code
_entity_poly.pdbx_strand_id
1 'polypeptide(L)'
;MQSYPIGLQSQYESVTFVTDCSQLVKMVSEPAEWPAFESYLEDIKLLRRSFLNSDIVHVPRTENQRADSLARSARKQPSFVVSMDAELPNWFTESI
;
A
#
# COMPACT_ATOMS: atom_id res chain seq x y z
N MET A 1 -15.11 -13.10 20.36
CA MET A 1 -15.06 -11.67 20.01
C MET A 1 -13.60 -11.24 20.13
N GLN A 2 -12.81 -11.42 19.06
CA GLN A 2 -11.40 -11.04 19.08
C GLN A 2 -11.32 -9.55 18.76
N SER A 3 -10.98 -8.77 19.77
CA SER A 3 -10.63 -7.36 19.67
C SER A 3 -9.26 -7.24 19.02
N TYR A 4 -9.19 -6.68 17.82
CA TYR A 4 -7.91 -6.27 17.23
C TYR A 4 -7.38 -5.05 18.01
N PRO A 5 -6.12 -5.05 18.46
CA PRO A 5 -5.55 -3.86 19.07
C PRO A 5 -5.36 -2.79 18.00
N ILE A 6 -5.80 -1.58 18.36
CA ILE A 6 -5.46 -0.34 17.70
C ILE A 6 -3.94 -0.19 17.76
N GLY A 7 -3.28 -0.33 16.60
CA GLY A 7 -1.85 -0.14 16.47
C GLY A 7 -1.21 -1.23 15.63
N LEU A 8 -0.88 -0.89 14.38
CA LEU A 8 0.14 -1.59 13.63
C LEU A 8 1.47 -1.40 14.40
N GLN A 9 1.73 -2.22 15.43
CA GLN A 9 3.04 -2.24 16.06
C GLN A 9 3.96 -2.98 15.07
N SER A 10 4.58 -2.22 14.19
CA SER A 10 5.50 -2.76 13.19
C SER A 10 6.58 -3.58 13.89
N GLN A 11 6.82 -4.80 13.41
CA GLN A 11 7.95 -5.63 13.82
C GLN A 11 9.29 -5.10 13.29
N TYR A 12 9.26 -4.08 12.43
CA TYR A 12 10.41 -3.49 11.75
C TYR A 12 10.62 -2.04 12.22
N GLU A 13 11.88 -1.72 12.54
CA GLU A 13 12.30 -0.38 12.94
C GLU A 13 12.32 0.60 11.76
N SER A 14 12.66 0.11 10.57
CA SER A 14 12.69 0.87 9.32
C SER A 14 12.02 0.11 8.18
N VAL A 15 11.34 0.83 7.28
CA VAL A 15 10.66 0.26 6.11
C VAL A 15 10.81 1.16 4.89
N THR A 16 11.02 0.56 3.72
CA THR A 16 10.91 1.25 2.43
C THR A 16 9.71 0.68 1.68
N PHE A 17 8.68 1.50 1.49
CA PHE A 17 7.54 1.17 0.65
C PHE A 17 7.88 1.47 -0.81
N VAL A 18 7.67 0.49 -1.68
CA VAL A 18 7.90 0.65 -3.11
C VAL A 18 6.57 0.76 -3.85
N THR A 19 6.52 1.63 -4.86
CA THR A 19 5.35 1.80 -5.73
C THR A 19 5.79 2.03 -7.16
N ASP A 20 5.03 1.57 -8.14
CA ASP A 20 5.20 1.93 -9.55
C ASP A 20 4.38 3.17 -9.96
N CYS A 21 3.70 3.80 -9.00
CA CYS A 21 2.94 5.02 -9.21
C CYS A 21 3.80 6.25 -8.85
N SER A 22 4.45 6.85 -9.84
CA SER A 22 5.26 8.07 -9.64
C SER A 22 4.44 9.25 -9.12
N GLN A 23 3.14 9.31 -9.45
CA GLN A 23 2.22 10.32 -8.90
C GLN A 23 2.04 10.16 -7.40
N LEU A 24 1.98 8.93 -6.86
CA LEU A 24 1.86 8.70 -5.42
C LEU A 24 3.06 9.28 -4.65
N VAL A 25 4.27 9.07 -5.17
CA VAL A 25 5.48 9.64 -4.56
C VAL A 25 5.40 11.17 -4.52
N LYS A 26 4.95 11.80 -5.62
CA LYS A 26 4.74 13.26 -5.68
C LYS A 26 3.65 13.74 -4.73
N MET A 27 2.52 13.03 -4.64
CA MET A 27 1.43 13.38 -3.74
C MET A 27 1.89 13.40 -2.27
N VAL A 28 2.76 12.46 -1.90
CA VAL A 28 3.29 12.37 -0.54
C VAL A 28 4.38 13.43 -0.27
N SER A 29 5.20 13.79 -1.28
CA SER A 29 6.24 14.82 -1.13
C SER A 29 5.70 16.26 -1.18
N GLU A 30 4.63 16.48 -1.95
CA GLU A 30 4.07 17.80 -2.24
C GLU A 30 2.55 17.84 -1.96
N PRO A 31 2.08 17.52 -0.73
CA PRO A 31 0.64 17.33 -0.45
C PRO A 31 -0.22 18.56 -0.75
N ALA A 32 0.35 19.76 -0.64
CA ALA A 32 -0.36 21.02 -0.90
C ALA A 32 -0.84 21.16 -2.35
N GLU A 33 -0.19 20.49 -3.31
CA GLU A 33 -0.59 20.47 -4.73
C GLU A 33 -1.77 19.51 -4.99
N TRP A 34 -2.14 18.69 -4.00
CA TRP A 34 -3.12 17.60 -4.14
C TRP A 34 -4.24 17.68 -3.09
N PRO A 35 -4.95 18.83 -2.96
CA PRO A 35 -5.92 19.06 -1.88
C PRO A 35 -7.10 18.08 -1.90
N ALA A 36 -7.43 17.50 -3.06
CA ALA A 36 -8.47 16.48 -3.18
C ALA A 36 -8.14 15.17 -2.45
N PHE A 37 -6.86 14.93 -2.13
CA PHE A 37 -6.36 13.72 -1.48
C PHE A 37 -5.94 13.94 -0.03
N GLU A 38 -6.18 15.12 0.54
CA GLU A 38 -5.68 15.51 1.87
C GLU A 38 -5.99 14.47 2.95
N SER A 39 -7.23 13.96 3.01
CA SER A 39 -7.62 12.94 3.99
C SER A 39 -6.78 11.66 3.88
N TYR A 40 -6.49 11.21 2.66
CA TYR A 40 -5.66 10.02 2.43
C TYR A 40 -4.20 10.29 2.77
N LEU A 41 -3.69 11.49 2.48
CA LEU A 41 -2.32 11.88 2.78
C LEU A 41 -2.08 12.01 4.29
N GLU A 42 -3.07 12.48 5.05
CA GLU A 42 -3.02 12.48 6.52
C GLU A 42 -2.98 11.05 7.09
N ASP A 43 -3.78 10.13 6.55
CA ASP A 43 -3.72 8.71 6.95
C ASP A 43 -2.33 8.10 6.67
N ILE A 44 -1.74 8.37 5.50
CA ILE A 44 -0.38 7.92 5.17
C ILE A 44 0.64 8.50 6.15
N LYS A 45 0.55 9.80 6.47
CA LYS A 45 1.43 10.44 7.45
C LYS A 45 1.29 9.81 8.83
N LEU A 46 0.06 9.50 9.26
CA LEU A 46 -0.20 8.85 10.54
C LEU A 46 0.40 7.44 10.58
N LEU A 47 0.17 6.63 9.54
CA LEU A 47 0.70 5.26 9.44
C LEU A 47 2.23 5.23 9.41
N ARG A 48 2.87 6.20 8.77
CA ARG A 48 4.34 6.31 8.75
C ARG A 48 4.96 6.55 10.13
N ARG A 49 4.22 7.13 11.07
CA ARG A 49 4.69 7.34 12.46
C ARG A 49 4.80 6.04 13.26
N SER A 50 4.27 4.92 12.74
CA SER A 50 4.44 3.59 13.33
C SER A 50 5.85 3.00 13.12
N PHE A 51 6.72 3.68 12.37
CA PHE A 51 8.10 3.26 12.07
C PHE A 51 9.08 4.36 12.48
N LEU A 52 10.31 4.02 12.89
CA LEU A 52 11.33 5.03 13.18
C LEU A 52 11.80 5.72 11.90
N ASN A 53 11.98 4.95 10.83
CA ASN A 53 12.34 5.44 9.51
C ASN A 53 11.41 4.81 8.47
N SER A 54 10.73 5.63 7.68
CA SER A 54 9.89 5.14 6.57
C SER A 54 10.11 5.97 5.33
N ASP A 55 10.19 5.33 4.17
CA ASP A 55 10.27 5.99 2.87
C ASP A 55 9.27 5.39 1.88
N ILE A 56 8.83 6.20 0.90
CA ILE A 56 8.02 5.75 -0.24
C ILE A 56 8.79 6.09 -1.50
N VAL A 57 9.19 5.07 -2.27
CA VAL A 57 10.03 5.24 -3.46
C VAL A 57 9.37 4.66 -4.70
N HIS A 58 9.66 5.30 -5.83
CA HIS A 58 9.20 4.81 -7.13
C HIS A 58 10.14 3.74 -7.67
N VAL A 59 9.57 2.65 -8.18
CA VAL A 59 10.27 1.62 -8.96
C VAL A 59 9.56 1.38 -10.29
N PRO A 60 10.25 0.97 -11.37
CA PRO A 60 9.58 0.57 -12.60
C PRO A 60 8.53 -0.52 -12.35
N ARG A 61 7.45 -0.54 -13.14
CA ARG A 61 6.40 -1.59 -13.04
C ARG A 61 6.94 -3.00 -13.21
N THR A 62 8.02 -3.16 -13.99
CA THR A 62 8.75 -4.42 -14.17
C THR A 62 9.45 -4.92 -12.91
N GLU A 63 9.63 -4.07 -11.91
CA GLU A 63 10.20 -4.41 -10.59
C GLU A 63 9.11 -4.53 -9.51
N ASN A 64 7.87 -4.12 -9.81
CA ASN A 64 6.71 -4.21 -8.92
C ASN A 64 5.68 -5.28 -9.37
N GLN A 65 6.16 -6.33 -10.05
CA GLN A 65 5.29 -7.32 -10.73
C GLN A 65 4.30 -8.00 -9.79
N ARG A 66 4.70 -8.30 -8.56
CA ARG A 66 3.82 -9.01 -7.61
C ARG A 66 2.64 -8.15 -7.19
N ALA A 67 2.88 -6.88 -6.86
CA ALA A 67 1.81 -5.94 -6.52
C ALA A 67 0.92 -5.63 -7.73
N ASP A 68 1.52 -5.49 -8.92
CA ASP A 68 0.80 -5.37 -10.19
C ASP A 68 -0.17 -6.55 -10.39
N SER A 69 0.34 -7.77 -10.34
CA SER A 69 -0.46 -8.98 -10.52
C SER A 69 -1.59 -9.09 -9.51
N LEU A 70 -1.34 -8.77 -8.24
CA LEU A 70 -2.38 -8.74 -7.21
C LEU A 70 -3.50 -7.74 -7.55
N ALA A 71 -3.13 -6.50 -7.91
CA ALA A 71 -4.10 -5.48 -8.28
C ALA A 71 -4.91 -5.86 -9.53
N ARG A 72 -4.27 -6.47 -10.54
CA ARG A 72 -4.97 -6.96 -11.74
C ARG A 72 -5.91 -8.12 -11.43
N SER A 73 -5.48 -9.08 -10.61
CA SER A 73 -6.31 -10.23 -10.23
C SER A 73 -7.51 -9.82 -9.37
N ALA A 74 -7.35 -8.84 -8.49
CA ALA A 74 -8.46 -8.26 -7.73
C ALA A 74 -9.47 -7.57 -8.66
N ARG A 75 -8.99 -6.79 -9.65
CA ARG A 75 -9.86 -6.09 -10.63
C ARG A 75 -10.68 -7.06 -11.50
N LYS A 76 -10.20 -8.28 -11.73
CA LYS A 76 -10.91 -9.31 -12.51
C LYS A 76 -12.04 -9.99 -11.72
N GLN A 77 -12.13 -9.78 -10.40
CA GLN A 77 -13.15 -10.43 -9.59
C GLN A 77 -14.55 -9.91 -9.93
N PRO A 78 -15.57 -10.78 -9.96
CA PRO A 78 -16.94 -10.39 -10.31
C PRO A 78 -17.62 -9.52 -9.25
N SER A 79 -17.08 -9.51 -8.03
CA SER A 79 -17.54 -8.73 -6.89
C SER A 79 -16.38 -7.98 -6.25
N PHE A 80 -16.71 -6.98 -5.44
CA PHE A 80 -15.71 -6.29 -4.61
C PHE A 80 -15.01 -7.29 -3.69
N VAL A 81 -13.67 -7.28 -3.72
CA VAL A 81 -12.82 -8.13 -2.87
C VAL A 81 -11.87 -7.27 -2.06
N VAL A 82 -11.66 -7.65 -0.81
CA VAL A 82 -10.67 -7.06 0.10
C VAL A 82 -9.88 -8.20 0.74
N SER A 83 -8.56 -8.07 0.76
CA SER A 83 -7.67 -8.98 1.46
C SER A 83 -6.51 -8.16 2.01
N MET A 84 -6.16 -8.40 3.27
CA MET A 84 -5.08 -7.72 3.97
C MET A 84 -4.40 -8.72 4.91
N ASP A 85 -3.77 -9.72 4.30
CA ASP A 85 -3.15 -10.84 5.00
C ASP A 85 -1.74 -11.08 4.46
N ALA A 86 -0.92 -11.82 5.22
CA ALA A 86 0.40 -12.24 4.77
C ALA A 86 0.34 -13.35 3.70
N GLU A 87 -0.80 -14.04 3.61
CA GLU A 87 -1.04 -15.13 2.67
C GLU A 87 -1.71 -14.62 1.38
N LEU A 88 -1.45 -15.31 0.28
CA LEU A 88 -2.09 -14.97 -0.99
C LEU A 88 -3.59 -15.31 -0.93
N PRO A 89 -4.48 -14.41 -1.37
CA PRO A 89 -5.90 -14.69 -1.35
C PRO A 89 -6.24 -15.82 -2.33
N ASN A 90 -7.27 -16.61 -2.02
CA ASN A 90 -7.69 -17.75 -2.83
C ASN A 90 -8.11 -17.40 -4.27
N TRP A 91 -8.49 -16.14 -4.51
CA TRP A 91 -8.84 -15.62 -5.83
C TRP A 91 -7.63 -15.17 -6.64
N PHE A 92 -6.45 -15.07 -6.03
CA PHE A 92 -5.22 -14.73 -6.73
C PHE A 92 -4.76 -15.94 -7.54
N THR A 93 -4.83 -15.78 -8.86
CA THR A 93 -4.17 -16.67 -9.81
C THR A 93 -2.98 -15.91 -10.39
N GLU A 94 -1.76 -16.45 -10.25
CA GLU A 94 -0.64 -15.95 -11.02
C GLU A 94 -0.97 -16.15 -12.50
N SER A 95 -1.24 -15.04 -13.19
CA SER A 95 -1.30 -15.07 -14.64
C SER A 95 0.14 -15.20 -15.11
N ILE A 96 0.51 -16.39 -15.59
CA ILE A 96 1.78 -16.66 -16.30
C ILE A 96 1.87 -15.74 -17.52
#